data_AF-A0A523W4J7-F1
#
_entry.id   AF-A0A523W4J7-F1
#
_cell.length_a   1.000
_cell.length_b   1.000
_cell.length_c   1.000
_cell.angle_alpha   90.00
_cell.angle_beta   90.00
_cell.angle_gamma   90.00
#
_symmetry.space_group_name_H-M   'P 1'
#
loop_
_entity.id
_entity.type
_entity.pdbx_description
1 polymer ?
#
loop_
_entity_poly.entity_id
_entity_poly.type
_entity_poly.pdbx_seq_one_letter_code
_entity_poly.pdbx_strand_id
1 'polypeptide(L)'
;MVENIIKTFKLNYDGTFDEIAYENIKEVFTIINILAIYIQKIKTMYIWIGRNVNQALKNHVARIRVLLKEEFPQFRIIRNITFDMRSEPYEFFKNLNITKDELYEIINYQEKTVLPVLEKIEELKKKSEKSIESEQYKSAIELLKEIIGLAEKIQDDALVTEQKRIISKLTEKFENQEIVSEIEQETERVEKEYNELIKTKNILKAHELVEAFIKKYETVYDLSLIPSAKELILKEKKKWNAEQEKTINDLSILEKDFKLSLENLEISEATEIYEKALILTSNLIEEKIRNKWKGFSNNIQDAKDKFEFIKKFDNFSEEIIKLKEAHLYNEIKSKIEVLIKQVEQIDLPGYRGKLDVINKEVDSAEESYNRILEEIGNLEEEIIDNQNNNQFEKNLRDCEKIIELGKSIKKSELIKIYTTILEQTKEQIKNNKDFEEKQRLLKEELTKLENRFTSSIKTMEIKDINEILEKGEEFLNKLVDDEIKEKWDNFKAKFHSAKQLLENIEILSKNGMDALNRGSCPDSLDSFEQIIHQLQEYKS
;
A
#
# COMPACT_ATOMS: atom_id res chain seq x y z
N MET A 1 -77.12 -85.21 -11.95
CA MET A 1 -75.89 -85.90 -11.53
C MET A 1 -74.93 -84.82 -11.09
N VAL A 2 -74.53 -84.79 -9.83
CA VAL A 2 -73.56 -83.79 -9.36
C VAL A 2 -72.20 -84.25 -9.84
N GLU A 3 -71.61 -83.53 -10.79
CA GLU A 3 -70.26 -83.78 -11.28
C GLU A 3 -69.29 -83.83 -10.10
N ASN A 4 -68.39 -84.81 -10.12
CA ASN A 4 -67.40 -85.00 -9.06
C ASN A 4 -66.29 -83.96 -9.27
N ILE A 5 -66.50 -82.73 -8.78
CA ILE A 5 -65.54 -81.64 -8.94
C ILE A 5 -64.30 -81.95 -8.09
N ILE A 6 -63.18 -82.19 -8.77
CA ILE A 6 -61.84 -82.35 -8.19
C ILE A 6 -61.04 -81.11 -8.59
N LYS A 7 -60.46 -80.44 -7.60
CA LYS A 7 -59.56 -79.30 -7.83
C LYS A 7 -58.16 -79.67 -7.34
N THR A 8 -57.18 -79.51 -8.21
CA THR A 8 -55.78 -79.80 -7.92
C THR A 8 -55.00 -78.50 -7.92
N PHE A 9 -54.14 -78.33 -6.94
CA PHE A 9 -53.30 -77.15 -6.80
C PHE A 9 -51.85 -77.58 -6.65
N LYS A 10 -50.95 -77.00 -7.44
CA LYS A 10 -49.50 -77.12 -7.25
C LYS A 10 -49.05 -76.00 -6.33
N LEU A 11 -48.31 -76.33 -5.27
CA LEU A 11 -47.72 -75.33 -4.38
C LEU A 11 -46.47 -74.72 -5.03
N ASN A 12 -46.44 -73.38 -5.10
CA ASN A 12 -45.31 -72.59 -5.57
C ASN A 12 -44.38 -72.18 -4.42
N TYR A 13 -43.15 -71.75 -4.77
CA TYR A 13 -42.10 -71.42 -3.81
C TYR A 13 -42.43 -70.27 -2.86
N ASP A 14 -43.19 -69.29 -3.33
CA ASP A 14 -43.65 -68.15 -2.54
C ASP A 14 -44.83 -68.51 -1.61
N GLY A 15 -45.30 -69.76 -1.67
CA GLY A 15 -46.43 -70.26 -0.90
C GLY A 15 -47.79 -70.08 -1.59
N THR A 16 -47.83 -69.59 -2.82
CA THR A 16 -49.05 -69.50 -3.65
C THR A 16 -49.39 -70.83 -4.30
N PHE A 17 -50.55 -70.89 -4.98
CA PHE A 17 -51.03 -72.09 -5.63
C PHE A 17 -51.38 -71.86 -7.10
N ASP A 18 -50.91 -72.75 -7.97
CA ASP A 18 -51.41 -72.83 -9.34
C ASP A 18 -52.50 -73.91 -9.41
N GLU A 19 -53.70 -73.51 -9.84
CA GLU A 19 -54.77 -74.48 -10.12
C GLU A 19 -54.42 -75.27 -11.39
N ILE A 20 -54.35 -76.59 -11.24
CA ILE A 20 -54.05 -77.53 -12.30
C ILE A 20 -55.37 -78.17 -12.76
N ALA A 21 -55.63 -78.11 -14.07
CA ALA A 21 -56.75 -78.79 -14.69
C ALA A 21 -56.67 -80.30 -14.41
N TYR A 22 -57.80 -80.91 -14.05
CA TYR A 22 -57.83 -82.31 -13.59
C TYR A 22 -57.34 -83.29 -14.66
N GLU A 23 -57.55 -82.97 -15.94
CA GLU A 23 -57.06 -83.76 -17.08
C GLU A 23 -55.53 -83.93 -17.05
N ASN A 24 -54.82 -82.95 -16.47
CA ASN A 24 -53.36 -82.91 -16.39
C ASN A 24 -52.84 -83.39 -15.02
N ILE A 25 -53.70 -83.92 -14.15
CA ILE A 25 -53.31 -84.30 -12.77
C ILE A 25 -52.15 -85.30 -12.74
N LYS A 26 -52.08 -86.20 -13.74
CA LYS A 26 -51.02 -87.21 -13.84
C LYS A 26 -49.65 -86.58 -14.13
N GLU A 27 -49.62 -85.50 -14.88
CA GLU A 27 -48.39 -84.84 -15.33
C GLU A 27 -47.74 -84.01 -14.20
N VAL A 28 -48.52 -83.58 -13.22
CA VAL A 28 -48.04 -82.75 -12.11
C VAL A 28 -47.55 -83.53 -10.89
N PHE A 29 -47.79 -84.85 -10.84
CA PHE A 29 -47.18 -85.74 -9.86
C PHE A 29 -45.69 -85.87 -10.15
N THR A 30 -44.91 -84.97 -9.56
CA THR A 30 -43.45 -85.00 -9.67
C THR A 30 -42.79 -85.24 -8.33
N ILE A 31 -41.66 -85.95 -8.32
CA ILE A 31 -40.93 -86.25 -7.09
C ILE A 31 -40.46 -84.99 -6.32
N ILE A 32 -40.55 -83.80 -6.93
CA ILE A 32 -40.15 -82.50 -6.37
C ILE A 32 -41.33 -81.57 -6.02
N ASN A 33 -42.57 -81.92 -6.37
CA ASN A 33 -43.75 -81.07 -6.16
C ASN A 33 -44.50 -81.40 -4.87
N ILE A 34 -45.24 -80.41 -4.36
CA ILE A 34 -46.33 -80.63 -3.40
C ILE A 34 -47.65 -80.29 -4.09
N LEU A 35 -48.60 -81.22 -4.02
CA LEU A 35 -49.92 -81.05 -4.60
C LEU A 35 -50.98 -81.05 -3.49
N ALA A 36 -51.90 -80.08 -3.54
CA ALA A 36 -53.09 -80.05 -2.72
C ALA A 36 -54.30 -80.39 -3.60
N ILE A 37 -54.98 -81.50 -3.31
CA ILE A 37 -56.06 -82.03 -4.13
C ILE A 37 -57.34 -82.06 -3.30
N TYR A 38 -58.30 -81.22 -3.66
CA TYR A 38 -59.59 -81.11 -2.98
C TYR A 38 -60.69 -81.83 -3.77
N ILE A 39 -61.40 -82.73 -3.11
CA ILE A 39 -62.50 -83.49 -3.70
C ILE A 39 -63.81 -83.04 -3.05
N GLN A 40 -64.61 -82.25 -3.78
CA GLN A 40 -65.76 -81.55 -3.23
C GLN A 40 -66.86 -82.49 -2.72
N LYS A 41 -67.13 -83.59 -3.43
CA LYS A 41 -68.18 -84.57 -3.09
C LYS A 41 -68.01 -85.17 -1.69
N ILE A 42 -66.77 -85.49 -1.32
CA ILE A 42 -66.42 -86.11 -0.03
C ILE A 42 -65.85 -85.10 0.98
N LYS A 43 -65.65 -83.84 0.56
CA LYS A 43 -65.12 -82.77 1.40
C LYS A 43 -63.75 -83.11 2.01
N THR A 44 -62.91 -83.79 1.23
CA THR A 44 -61.56 -84.24 1.65
C THR A 44 -60.51 -83.49 0.85
N MET A 45 -59.47 -83.04 1.55
CA MET A 45 -58.24 -82.51 0.97
C MET A 45 -57.11 -83.51 1.17
N TYR A 46 -56.43 -83.85 0.08
CA TYR A 46 -55.22 -84.63 0.07
C TYR A 46 -54.03 -83.70 -0.18
N ILE A 47 -52.97 -83.82 0.62
CA ILE A 47 -51.71 -83.14 0.39
C ILE A 47 -50.69 -84.22 0.07
N TRP A 48 -50.32 -84.31 -1.21
CA TRP A 48 -49.33 -85.24 -1.71
C TRP A 48 -47.97 -84.55 -1.76
N ILE A 49 -46.96 -85.17 -1.14
CA ILE A 49 -45.62 -84.61 -1.03
C ILE A 49 -44.65 -85.51 -1.80
N GLY A 50 -44.04 -84.97 -2.87
CA GLY A 50 -42.95 -85.65 -3.57
C GLY A 50 -41.77 -85.94 -2.63
N ARG A 51 -41.06 -87.05 -2.89
CA ARG A 51 -39.96 -87.51 -2.02
C ARG A 51 -38.82 -86.50 -1.87
N ASN A 52 -38.51 -85.77 -2.94
CA ASN A 52 -37.35 -84.89 -3.08
C ASN A 52 -37.73 -83.41 -3.12
N VAL A 53 -38.91 -83.05 -2.60
CA VAL A 53 -39.35 -81.67 -2.49
C VAL A 53 -38.35 -80.81 -1.70
N ASN A 54 -38.06 -79.60 -2.20
CA ASN A 54 -37.22 -78.61 -1.53
C ASN A 54 -37.76 -78.25 -0.13
N GLN A 55 -36.86 -78.12 0.86
CA GLN A 55 -37.23 -77.76 2.23
C GLN A 55 -38.04 -76.46 2.32
N ALA A 56 -37.78 -75.48 1.45
CA ALA A 56 -38.56 -74.24 1.39
C ALA A 56 -40.05 -74.53 1.15
N LEU A 57 -40.39 -75.37 0.17
CA LEU A 57 -41.76 -75.82 -0.09
C LEU A 57 -42.34 -76.63 1.07
N LYS A 58 -41.54 -77.51 1.69
CA LYS A 58 -41.97 -78.29 2.87
C LYS A 58 -42.39 -77.40 4.04
N ASN A 59 -41.75 -76.25 4.24
CA ASN A 59 -42.09 -75.32 5.31
C ASN A 59 -43.51 -74.74 5.16
N HIS A 60 -44.08 -74.71 3.95
CA HIS A 60 -45.44 -74.26 3.70
C HIS A 60 -46.51 -75.33 3.93
N VAL A 61 -46.14 -76.62 4.02
CA VAL A 61 -47.09 -77.76 4.13
C VAL A 61 -48.11 -77.58 5.26
N ALA A 62 -47.64 -77.17 6.44
CA ALA A 62 -48.51 -76.98 7.61
C ALA A 62 -49.56 -75.86 7.39
N ARG A 63 -49.30 -74.93 6.47
CA ARG A 63 -50.15 -73.78 6.16
C ARG A 63 -51.03 -73.97 4.94
N ILE A 64 -50.79 -74.98 4.09
CA ILE A 64 -51.55 -75.24 2.85
C ILE A 64 -53.05 -75.20 3.08
N ARG A 65 -53.54 -75.88 4.12
CA ARG A 65 -54.97 -75.92 4.45
C ARG A 65 -55.54 -74.54 4.79
N VAL A 66 -54.76 -73.71 5.49
CA VAL A 66 -55.18 -72.36 5.89
C VAL A 66 -55.22 -71.48 4.65
N LEU A 67 -54.15 -71.48 3.86
CA LEU A 67 -54.01 -70.68 2.64
C LEU A 67 -55.11 -70.99 1.62
N LEU A 68 -55.35 -72.27 1.33
CA LEU A 68 -56.41 -72.65 0.39
C LEU A 68 -57.82 -72.35 0.90
N LYS A 69 -58.03 -72.31 2.23
CA LYS A 69 -59.33 -71.90 2.81
C LYS A 69 -59.53 -70.39 2.73
N GLU A 70 -58.48 -69.61 2.90
CA GLU A 70 -58.51 -68.15 2.73
C GLU A 70 -58.77 -67.77 1.28
N GLU A 71 -58.07 -68.42 0.35
CA GLU A 71 -58.18 -68.17 -1.09
C GLU A 71 -59.47 -68.73 -1.69
N PHE A 72 -59.96 -69.87 -1.19
CA PHE A 72 -61.22 -70.49 -1.62
C PHE A 72 -62.17 -70.72 -0.42
N PRO A 73 -62.84 -69.66 0.09
CA PRO A 73 -63.73 -69.76 1.27
C PRO A 73 -64.88 -70.76 1.12
N GLN A 74 -65.26 -71.09 -0.11
CA GLN A 74 -66.29 -72.08 -0.45
C GLN A 74 -65.86 -73.53 -0.13
N PHE A 75 -64.56 -73.81 0.05
CA PHE A 75 -64.08 -75.15 0.37
C PHE A 75 -64.43 -75.53 1.81
N ARG A 76 -65.42 -76.41 1.95
CA ARG A 76 -65.72 -77.06 3.23
C ARG A 76 -64.87 -78.32 3.36
N ILE A 77 -63.71 -78.21 4.02
CA ILE A 77 -62.76 -79.32 4.23
C ILE A 77 -63.07 -80.02 5.56
N ILE A 78 -63.61 -81.24 5.52
CA ILE A 78 -63.92 -82.07 6.70
C ILE A 78 -62.72 -82.93 7.09
N ARG A 79 -62.02 -83.50 6.10
CA ARG A 79 -60.83 -84.34 6.32
C ARG A 79 -59.65 -83.75 5.56
N ASN A 80 -58.49 -83.69 6.20
CA ASN A 80 -57.23 -83.30 5.60
C ASN A 80 -56.24 -84.46 5.82
N ILE A 81 -55.68 -84.98 4.74
CA ILE A 81 -54.79 -86.14 4.79
C ILE A 81 -53.51 -85.76 4.05
N THR A 82 -52.40 -85.74 4.78
CA THR A 82 -51.07 -85.46 4.23
C THR A 82 -50.27 -86.76 4.21
N PHE A 83 -49.61 -87.05 3.09
CA PHE A 83 -48.71 -88.20 2.97
C PHE A 83 -47.60 -87.92 1.97
N ASP A 84 -46.50 -88.62 2.19
CA ASP A 84 -45.41 -88.67 1.25
C ASP A 84 -45.74 -89.61 0.08
N MET A 85 -45.10 -89.35 -1.05
CA MET A 85 -45.08 -90.20 -2.21
C MET A 85 -44.82 -91.68 -1.83
N ARG A 86 -45.55 -92.59 -2.46
CA ARG A 86 -45.61 -94.04 -2.18
C ARG A 86 -46.31 -94.46 -0.88
N SER A 87 -46.83 -93.51 -0.11
CA SER A 87 -47.63 -93.76 1.10
C SER A 87 -49.10 -93.40 0.91
N GLU A 88 -49.56 -93.36 -0.35
CA GLU A 88 -50.91 -92.94 -0.69
C GLU A 88 -51.96 -93.98 -0.19
N PRO A 89 -53.03 -93.53 0.50
CA PRO A 89 -54.06 -94.45 0.99
C PRO A 89 -54.90 -95.02 -0.16
N TYR A 90 -55.48 -96.21 0.01
CA TYR A 90 -56.33 -96.83 -1.02
C TYR A 90 -57.44 -95.90 -1.56
N GLU A 91 -58.06 -95.13 -0.66
CA GLU A 91 -59.10 -94.16 -1.03
C GLU A 91 -58.60 -93.04 -1.94
N PHE A 92 -57.31 -92.68 -1.89
CA PHE A 92 -56.74 -91.66 -2.79
C PHE A 92 -56.81 -92.10 -4.25
N PHE A 93 -56.32 -93.31 -4.55
CA PHE A 93 -56.35 -93.89 -5.89
C PHE A 93 -57.79 -94.03 -6.42
N LYS A 94 -58.67 -94.55 -5.56
CA LYS A 94 -60.09 -94.74 -5.89
C LYS A 94 -60.79 -93.42 -6.21
N ASN A 95 -60.51 -92.36 -5.44
CA ASN A 95 -61.21 -91.08 -5.58
C ASN A 95 -60.67 -90.24 -6.74
N LEU A 96 -59.40 -90.41 -7.13
CA LEU A 96 -58.79 -89.72 -8.27
C LEU A 96 -58.85 -90.51 -9.58
N ASN A 97 -59.43 -91.73 -9.57
CA ASN A 97 -59.47 -92.58 -10.76
C ASN A 97 -58.08 -92.79 -11.41
N ILE A 98 -57.05 -92.92 -10.57
CA ILE A 98 -55.67 -93.20 -10.97
C ILE A 98 -55.30 -94.56 -10.37
N THR A 99 -54.77 -95.47 -11.18
CA THR A 99 -54.30 -96.75 -10.63
C THR A 99 -52.95 -96.58 -9.94
N LYS A 100 -52.67 -97.43 -8.95
CA LYS A 100 -51.38 -97.42 -8.26
C LYS A 100 -50.22 -97.61 -9.23
N ASP A 101 -50.38 -98.52 -10.18
CA ASP A 101 -49.34 -98.84 -11.17
C ASP A 101 -49.07 -97.66 -12.11
N GLU A 102 -50.12 -96.97 -12.59
CA GLU A 102 -49.99 -95.77 -13.43
C GLU A 102 -49.19 -94.66 -12.74
N LEU A 103 -49.52 -94.35 -11.47
CA LEU A 103 -48.80 -93.32 -10.72
C LEU A 103 -47.34 -93.74 -10.46
N TYR A 104 -47.12 -95.01 -10.12
CA TYR A 104 -45.79 -95.50 -9.78
C TYR A 104 -44.90 -95.64 -11.01
N GLU A 105 -45.42 -95.91 -12.20
CA GLU A 105 -44.65 -95.85 -13.45
C GLU A 105 -44.10 -94.45 -13.71
N ILE A 106 -44.93 -93.42 -13.54
CA ILE A 106 -44.52 -92.00 -13.69
C ILE A 106 -43.44 -91.65 -12.66
N ILE A 107 -43.64 -92.03 -11.40
CA ILE A 107 -42.67 -91.80 -10.32
C ILE A 107 -41.36 -92.54 -10.60
N ASN A 108 -41.41 -93.82 -10.99
CA ASN A 108 -40.22 -94.62 -11.29
C ASN A 108 -39.43 -94.05 -12.48
N TYR A 109 -40.12 -93.50 -13.49
CA TYR A 109 -39.47 -92.82 -14.60
C TYR A 109 -38.73 -91.56 -14.11
N GLN A 110 -39.37 -90.74 -13.29
CA GLN A 110 -38.75 -89.55 -12.72
C GLN A 110 -37.60 -89.89 -11.75
N GLU A 111 -37.70 -90.95 -10.95
CA GLU A 111 -36.57 -91.40 -10.12
C GLU A 111 -35.37 -91.83 -10.98
N LYS A 112 -35.57 -92.25 -12.24
CA LYS A 112 -34.47 -92.55 -13.17
C LYS A 112 -33.92 -91.32 -13.89
N THR A 113 -34.76 -90.33 -14.20
CA THR A 113 -34.39 -89.18 -15.04
C THR A 113 -34.10 -87.89 -14.26
N VAL A 114 -34.83 -87.64 -13.18
CA VAL A 114 -34.75 -86.43 -12.35
C VAL A 114 -33.75 -86.60 -11.19
N LEU A 115 -33.67 -87.80 -10.59
CA LEU A 115 -32.78 -88.02 -9.43
C LEU A 115 -31.30 -87.77 -9.72
N PRO A 116 -30.70 -88.21 -10.85
CA PRO A 116 -29.30 -87.90 -11.16
C PRO A 116 -29.05 -86.39 -11.31
N VAL A 117 -30.05 -85.64 -11.80
CA VAL A 117 -29.97 -84.18 -11.91
C VAL A 117 -29.99 -83.53 -10.54
N LEU A 118 -30.82 -84.02 -9.62
CA LEU A 118 -30.86 -83.55 -8.23
C LEU A 118 -29.56 -83.83 -7.47
N GLU A 119 -28.96 -85.00 -7.66
CA GLU A 119 -27.65 -85.32 -7.08
C GLU A 119 -26.56 -84.36 -7.59
N LYS A 120 -26.60 -84.02 -8.87
CA LYS A 120 -25.67 -83.04 -9.45
C LYS A 120 -25.87 -81.64 -8.90
N ILE A 121 -27.13 -81.21 -8.74
CA ILE A 121 -27.48 -79.94 -8.11
C ILE A 121 -26.90 -79.85 -6.69
N GLU A 122 -27.03 -80.91 -5.89
CA GLU A 122 -26.52 -80.96 -4.52
C GLU A 122 -24.99 -80.88 -4.47
N GLU A 123 -24.30 -81.54 -5.41
CA GLU A 123 -22.85 -81.42 -5.55
C GLU A 123 -22.42 -79.97 -5.86
N LEU A 124 -23.13 -79.31 -6.78
CA LEU A 124 -22.85 -77.92 -7.15
C LEU A 124 -23.16 -76.93 -6.02
N LYS A 125 -24.23 -77.16 -5.24
CA LYS A 125 -24.56 -76.34 -4.06
C LYS A 125 -23.40 -76.33 -3.07
N LYS A 126 -22.88 -77.50 -2.70
CA LYS A 126 -21.73 -77.64 -1.80
C LYS A 126 -20.48 -76.94 -2.34
N LYS A 127 -20.25 -76.95 -3.66
CA LYS A 127 -19.14 -76.21 -4.28
C LYS A 127 -19.36 -74.70 -4.21
N SER A 128 -20.58 -74.24 -4.51
CA SER A 128 -20.93 -72.83 -4.46
C SER A 128 -20.81 -72.25 -3.06
N GLU A 129 -21.24 -72.98 -2.02
CA GLU A 129 -21.09 -72.58 -0.61
C GLU A 129 -19.62 -72.40 -0.23
N LYS A 130 -18.75 -73.35 -0.60
CA LYS A 130 -17.29 -73.22 -0.40
C LYS A 130 -16.72 -72.01 -1.14
N SER A 131 -17.16 -71.74 -2.37
CA SER A 131 -16.76 -70.54 -3.12
C SER A 131 -17.26 -69.25 -2.47
N ILE A 132 -18.44 -69.23 -1.85
CA ILE A 132 -18.95 -68.07 -1.11
C ILE A 132 -18.14 -67.84 0.18
N GLU A 133 -17.86 -68.91 0.94
CA GLU A 133 -17.06 -68.85 2.18
C GLU A 133 -15.62 -68.39 1.93
N SER A 134 -15.07 -68.74 0.76
CA SER A 134 -13.74 -68.29 0.31
C SER A 134 -13.77 -66.97 -0.46
N GLU A 135 -14.91 -66.25 -0.47
CA GLU A 135 -15.11 -64.96 -1.15
C GLU A 135 -14.83 -64.97 -2.66
N GLN A 136 -14.86 -66.16 -3.28
CA GLN A 136 -14.74 -66.34 -4.74
C GLN A 136 -16.11 -66.14 -5.40
N TYR A 137 -16.68 -64.95 -5.29
CA TYR A 137 -18.06 -64.67 -5.68
C TYR A 137 -18.34 -64.93 -7.17
N LYS A 138 -17.39 -64.63 -8.06
CA LYS A 138 -17.53 -64.94 -9.50
C LYS A 138 -17.69 -66.44 -9.75
N SER A 139 -16.85 -67.26 -9.13
CA SER A 139 -16.93 -68.72 -9.22
C SER A 139 -18.23 -69.25 -8.61
N ALA A 140 -18.66 -68.68 -7.48
CA ALA A 140 -19.94 -69.03 -6.86
C ALA A 140 -21.13 -68.70 -7.78
N ILE A 141 -21.14 -67.52 -8.41
CA ILE A 141 -22.21 -67.09 -9.33
C ILE A 141 -22.31 -68.04 -10.53
N GLU A 142 -21.19 -68.47 -11.12
CA GLU A 142 -21.21 -69.41 -12.25
C GLU A 142 -21.74 -70.80 -11.84
N LEU A 143 -21.36 -71.30 -10.65
CA LEU A 143 -21.92 -72.54 -10.11
C LEU A 143 -23.42 -72.44 -9.84
N LEU A 144 -23.90 -71.28 -9.36
CA LEU A 144 -25.33 -71.02 -9.14
C LEU A 144 -26.11 -70.93 -10.47
N LYS A 145 -25.51 -70.38 -11.53
CA LYS A 145 -26.10 -70.40 -12.88
C LYS A 145 -26.19 -71.82 -13.44
N GLU A 146 -25.19 -72.66 -13.19
CA GLU A 146 -25.22 -74.08 -13.57
C GLU A 146 -26.35 -74.82 -12.83
N ILE A 147 -26.55 -74.53 -11.53
CA ILE A 147 -27.67 -75.06 -10.75
C ILE A 147 -29.02 -74.62 -11.35
N ILE A 148 -29.16 -73.35 -11.74
CA ILE A 148 -30.37 -72.84 -12.41
C ILE A 148 -30.64 -73.64 -13.69
N GLY A 149 -29.64 -73.83 -14.54
CA GLY A 149 -29.80 -74.58 -15.79
C GLY A 149 -30.16 -76.06 -15.58
N LEU A 150 -29.75 -76.68 -14.46
CA LEU A 150 -30.19 -78.02 -14.08
C LEU A 150 -31.60 -78.03 -13.49
N ALA A 151 -31.96 -77.03 -12.69
CA ALA A 151 -33.28 -76.87 -12.10
C ALA A 151 -34.36 -76.65 -13.17
N GLU A 152 -34.06 -75.86 -14.20
CA GLU A 152 -34.95 -75.64 -15.35
C GLU A 152 -35.23 -76.94 -16.12
N LYS A 153 -34.24 -77.84 -16.26
CA LYS A 153 -34.42 -79.15 -16.92
C LYS A 153 -35.41 -80.07 -16.21
N ILE A 154 -35.56 -79.92 -14.90
CA ILE A 154 -36.48 -80.71 -14.08
C ILE A 154 -37.73 -79.92 -13.66
N GLN A 155 -37.89 -78.70 -14.18
CA GLN A 155 -39.01 -77.79 -13.87
C GLN A 155 -39.13 -77.45 -12.36
N ASP A 156 -38.00 -77.31 -11.68
CA ASP A 156 -37.93 -76.86 -10.28
C ASP A 156 -37.83 -75.32 -10.20
N ASP A 157 -38.94 -74.64 -10.49
CA ASP A 157 -39.04 -73.16 -10.49
C ASP A 157 -38.69 -72.54 -9.12
N ALA A 158 -38.94 -73.31 -8.07
CA ALA A 158 -38.65 -72.96 -6.69
C ALA A 158 -37.14 -72.78 -6.48
N LEU A 159 -36.37 -73.79 -6.89
CA LEU A 159 -34.92 -73.73 -6.81
C LEU A 159 -34.35 -72.62 -7.70
N VAL A 160 -34.88 -72.42 -8.91
CA VAL A 160 -34.45 -71.34 -9.82
C VAL A 160 -34.57 -69.96 -9.14
N THR A 161 -35.71 -69.69 -8.50
CA THR A 161 -35.99 -68.41 -7.84
C THR A 161 -35.05 -68.19 -6.65
N GLU A 162 -34.84 -69.23 -5.84
CA GLU A 162 -33.92 -69.20 -4.70
C GLU A 162 -32.50 -68.85 -5.16
N GLN A 163 -31.98 -69.51 -6.19
CA GLN A 163 -30.62 -69.28 -6.67
C GLN A 163 -30.46 -67.88 -7.32
N LYS A 164 -31.45 -67.39 -8.08
CA LYS A 164 -31.43 -66.02 -8.66
C LYS A 164 -31.30 -64.95 -7.57
N ARG A 165 -31.98 -65.13 -6.44
CA ARG A 165 -31.89 -64.22 -5.29
C ARG A 165 -30.49 -64.23 -4.67
N ILE A 166 -29.86 -65.40 -4.56
CA ILE A 166 -28.49 -65.54 -4.06
C ILE A 166 -27.51 -64.85 -5.03
N ILE A 167 -27.65 -65.09 -6.34
CA ILE A 167 -26.82 -64.43 -7.37
C ILE A 167 -26.89 -62.92 -7.26
N SER A 168 -28.09 -62.33 -7.11
CA SER A 168 -28.24 -60.87 -6.98
C SER A 168 -27.44 -60.31 -5.79
N LYS A 169 -27.51 -60.96 -4.62
CA LYS A 169 -26.72 -60.56 -3.44
C LYS A 169 -25.21 -60.72 -3.63
N LEU A 170 -24.80 -61.80 -4.29
CA LEU A 170 -23.37 -62.06 -4.55
C LEU A 170 -22.81 -61.13 -5.63
N THR A 171 -23.64 -60.72 -6.60
CA THR A 171 -23.25 -59.76 -7.65
C THR A 171 -22.95 -58.41 -7.02
N GLU A 172 -23.82 -57.91 -6.13
CA GLU A 172 -23.58 -56.68 -5.37
C GLU A 172 -22.29 -56.75 -4.54
N LYS A 173 -22.03 -57.89 -3.88
CA LYS A 173 -20.78 -58.12 -3.13
C LYS A 173 -19.55 -58.16 -4.04
N PHE A 174 -19.67 -58.79 -5.21
CA PHE A 174 -18.60 -58.90 -6.19
C PHE A 174 -18.24 -57.53 -6.80
N GLU A 175 -19.24 -56.74 -7.20
CA GLU A 175 -19.06 -55.38 -7.73
C GLU A 175 -18.40 -54.46 -6.69
N ASN A 176 -18.83 -54.52 -5.44
CA ASN A 176 -18.18 -53.78 -4.35
C ASN A 176 -16.71 -54.21 -4.14
N GLN A 177 -16.40 -55.49 -4.27
CA GLN A 177 -15.03 -55.99 -4.16
C GLN A 177 -14.15 -55.53 -5.33
N GLU A 178 -14.68 -55.47 -6.56
CA GLU A 178 -13.96 -54.93 -7.71
C GLU A 178 -13.65 -53.43 -7.53
N ILE A 179 -14.62 -52.64 -7.08
CA ILE A 179 -14.42 -51.20 -6.78
C ILE A 179 -13.34 -51.01 -5.71
N VAL A 180 -13.39 -51.78 -4.62
CA VAL A 180 -12.37 -51.71 -3.56
C VAL A 180 -10.98 -52.09 -4.11
N SER A 181 -10.89 -53.16 -4.91
CA SER A 181 -9.61 -53.59 -5.50
C SER A 181 -9.05 -52.56 -6.47
N GLU A 182 -9.89 -51.90 -7.28
CA GLU A 182 -9.47 -50.81 -8.16
C GLU A 182 -8.91 -49.63 -7.35
N ILE A 183 -9.63 -49.22 -6.29
CA ILE A 183 -9.18 -48.13 -5.41
C ILE A 183 -7.87 -48.50 -4.71
N GLU A 184 -7.68 -49.75 -4.27
CA GLU A 184 -6.44 -50.21 -3.67
C GLU A 184 -5.26 -50.16 -4.64
N GLN A 185 -5.44 -50.64 -5.87
CA GLN A 185 -4.39 -50.57 -6.91
C GLN A 185 -4.02 -49.14 -7.25
N GLU A 186 -5.01 -48.26 -7.39
CA GLU A 186 -4.77 -46.85 -7.66
C GLU A 186 -4.11 -46.16 -6.46
N THR A 187 -4.50 -46.53 -5.23
CA THR A 187 -3.87 -46.04 -3.99
C THR A 187 -2.38 -46.38 -3.98
N GLU A 188 -2.00 -47.61 -4.33
CA GLU A 188 -0.58 -47.99 -4.41
C GLU A 188 0.19 -47.17 -5.46
N ARG A 189 -0.44 -46.90 -6.60
CA ARG A 189 0.16 -46.07 -7.66
C ARG A 189 0.37 -44.64 -7.17
N VAL A 190 -0.68 -44.03 -6.62
CA VAL A 190 -0.66 -42.67 -6.07
C VAL A 190 0.33 -42.56 -4.91
N GLU A 191 0.41 -43.56 -4.03
CA GLU A 191 1.37 -43.56 -2.93
C GLU A 191 2.82 -43.60 -3.42
N LYS A 192 3.13 -44.41 -4.45
CA LYS A 192 4.47 -44.44 -5.06
C LYS A 192 4.85 -43.09 -5.63
N GLU A 193 3.96 -42.49 -6.42
CA GLU A 193 4.17 -41.15 -7.01
C GLU A 193 4.30 -40.06 -5.93
N TYR A 194 3.43 -40.10 -4.91
CA TYR A 194 3.48 -39.21 -3.75
C TYR A 194 4.84 -39.29 -3.04
N ASN A 195 5.32 -40.50 -2.75
CA ASN A 195 6.60 -40.67 -2.06
C ASN A 195 7.80 -40.16 -2.89
N GLU A 196 7.77 -40.28 -4.23
CA GLU A 196 8.78 -39.69 -5.12
C GLU A 196 8.73 -38.16 -5.14
N LEU A 197 7.53 -37.56 -5.15
CA LEU A 197 7.37 -36.11 -5.06
C LEU A 197 7.88 -35.57 -3.72
N ILE A 198 7.64 -36.28 -2.62
CA ILE A 198 8.18 -35.94 -1.30
C ILE A 198 9.71 -36.03 -1.28
N LYS A 199 10.33 -37.05 -1.89
CA LYS A 199 11.79 -37.17 -1.99
C LYS A 199 12.42 -36.00 -2.75
N THR A 200 11.76 -35.55 -3.82
CA THR A 200 12.19 -34.39 -4.63
C THR A 200 11.78 -33.04 -4.03
N LYS A 201 11.23 -33.05 -2.80
CA LYS A 201 10.75 -31.86 -2.06
C LYS A 201 9.65 -31.07 -2.79
N ASN A 202 8.92 -31.70 -3.70
CA ASN A 202 7.79 -31.08 -4.40
C ASN A 202 6.48 -31.32 -3.65
N ILE A 203 6.36 -30.70 -2.48
CA ILE A 203 5.26 -30.95 -1.53
C ILE A 203 3.91 -30.50 -2.11
N LEU A 204 3.86 -29.37 -2.84
CA LEU A 204 2.62 -28.86 -3.43
C LEU A 204 2.03 -29.86 -4.46
N LYS A 205 2.86 -30.35 -5.40
CA LYS A 205 2.39 -31.35 -6.37
C LYS A 205 2.02 -32.67 -5.69
N ALA A 206 2.70 -33.03 -4.60
CA ALA A 206 2.36 -34.22 -3.82
C ALA A 206 0.96 -34.09 -3.19
N HIS A 207 0.62 -32.91 -2.66
CA HIS A 207 -0.70 -32.59 -2.14
C HIS A 207 -1.76 -32.61 -3.25
N GLU A 208 -1.53 -31.93 -4.37
CA GLU A 208 -2.45 -31.88 -5.52
C GLU A 208 -2.77 -33.28 -6.08
N LEU A 209 -1.77 -34.17 -6.11
CA LEU A 209 -1.93 -35.56 -6.55
C LEU A 209 -2.91 -36.34 -5.66
N VAL A 210 -2.76 -36.23 -4.32
CA VAL A 210 -3.64 -36.92 -3.37
C VAL A 210 -5.04 -36.28 -3.35
N GLU A 211 -5.15 -34.96 -3.47
CA GLU A 211 -6.44 -34.26 -3.64
C GLU A 211 -7.20 -34.75 -4.89
N ALA A 212 -6.50 -34.89 -6.02
CA ALA A 212 -7.09 -35.39 -7.25
C ALA A 212 -7.57 -36.84 -7.10
N PHE A 213 -6.80 -37.67 -6.38
CA PHE A 213 -7.21 -39.03 -6.02
C PHE A 213 -8.48 -39.04 -5.14
N ILE A 214 -8.54 -38.20 -4.11
CA ILE A 214 -9.72 -38.08 -3.23
C ILE A 214 -10.95 -37.68 -4.05
N LYS A 215 -10.86 -36.60 -4.84
CA LYS A 215 -11.97 -36.10 -5.68
C LYS A 215 -12.47 -37.12 -6.69
N LYS A 216 -11.58 -37.99 -7.21
CA LYS A 216 -11.94 -39.05 -8.17
C LYS A 216 -12.87 -40.10 -7.55
N TYR A 217 -12.72 -40.41 -6.26
CA TYR A 217 -13.41 -41.53 -5.62
C TYR A 217 -14.35 -41.14 -4.47
N GLU A 218 -14.34 -39.90 -3.99
CA GLU A 218 -15.16 -39.44 -2.85
C GLU A 218 -16.67 -39.61 -3.06
N THR A 219 -17.13 -39.63 -4.33
CA THR A 219 -18.55 -39.82 -4.70
C THR A 219 -18.90 -41.29 -4.96
N VAL A 220 -17.90 -42.16 -5.08
CA VAL A 220 -18.05 -43.57 -5.49
C VAL A 220 -18.00 -44.50 -4.28
N TYR A 221 -17.08 -44.26 -3.34
CA TYR A 221 -16.88 -45.10 -2.16
C TYR A 221 -16.32 -44.29 -1.00
N ASP A 222 -16.63 -44.69 0.23
CA ASP A 222 -16.02 -44.09 1.42
C ASP A 222 -14.57 -44.57 1.56
N LEU A 223 -13.63 -43.74 1.13
CA LEU A 223 -12.18 -43.99 1.20
C LEU A 223 -11.68 -44.27 2.64
N SER A 224 -12.42 -43.85 3.67
CA SER A 224 -12.04 -44.11 5.07
C SER A 224 -12.16 -45.59 5.47
N LEU A 225 -12.92 -46.38 4.69
CA LEU A 225 -13.10 -47.81 4.88
C LEU A 225 -11.98 -48.64 4.26
N ILE A 226 -11.14 -48.05 3.40
CA ILE A 226 -10.00 -48.72 2.76
C ILE A 226 -8.72 -48.34 3.52
N PRO A 227 -8.06 -49.29 4.22
CA PRO A 227 -6.93 -48.98 5.11
C PRO A 227 -5.77 -48.25 4.41
N SER A 228 -5.40 -48.68 3.21
CA SER A 228 -4.31 -48.09 2.42
C SER A 228 -4.61 -46.64 2.02
N ALA A 229 -5.83 -46.37 1.53
CA ALA A 229 -6.25 -45.02 1.15
C ALA A 229 -6.29 -44.09 2.35
N LYS A 230 -6.83 -44.57 3.48
CA LYS A 230 -6.85 -43.82 4.75
C LYS A 230 -5.44 -43.48 5.25
N GLU A 231 -4.50 -44.43 5.18
CA GLU A 231 -3.12 -44.20 5.61
C GLU A 231 -2.44 -43.15 4.72
N LEU A 232 -2.59 -43.24 3.39
CA LEU A 232 -2.07 -42.25 2.45
C LEU A 232 -2.59 -40.84 2.75
N ILE A 233 -3.91 -40.69 2.93
CA ILE A 233 -4.56 -39.40 3.22
C ILE A 233 -4.05 -38.82 4.54
N LEU A 234 -3.92 -39.64 5.59
CA LEU A 234 -3.40 -39.19 6.90
C LEU A 234 -1.93 -38.77 6.82
N LYS A 235 -1.12 -39.54 6.10
CA LYS A 235 0.31 -39.28 5.90
C LYS A 235 0.54 -37.98 5.13
N GLU A 236 -0.24 -37.76 4.08
CA GLU A 236 -0.25 -36.53 3.30
C GLU A 236 -0.63 -35.33 4.16
N LYS A 237 -1.80 -35.38 4.83
CA LYS A 237 -2.31 -34.28 5.65
C LYS A 237 -1.32 -33.84 6.73
N LYS A 238 -0.66 -34.79 7.39
CA LYS A 238 0.37 -34.50 8.40
C LYS A 238 1.58 -33.76 7.80
N LYS A 239 2.02 -34.16 6.61
CA LYS A 239 3.15 -33.54 5.91
C LYS A 239 2.80 -32.16 5.38
N TRP A 240 1.61 -32.01 4.79
CA TRP A 240 1.10 -30.75 4.30
C TRP A 240 0.97 -29.70 5.41
N ASN A 241 0.34 -30.07 6.53
CA ASN A 241 0.21 -29.17 7.68
C ASN A 241 1.58 -28.71 8.22
N ALA A 242 2.55 -29.61 8.30
CA ALA A 242 3.90 -29.26 8.76
C ALA A 242 4.61 -28.27 7.81
N GLU A 243 4.43 -28.43 6.49
CA GLU A 243 5.00 -27.49 5.51
C GLU A 243 4.28 -26.14 5.53
N GLN A 244 2.95 -26.14 5.73
CA GLN A 244 2.18 -24.91 5.92
C GLN A 244 2.63 -24.15 7.17
N GLU A 245 2.76 -24.82 8.32
CA GLU A 245 3.25 -24.21 9.57
C GLU A 245 4.66 -23.63 9.40
N LYS A 246 5.56 -24.37 8.73
CA LYS A 246 6.90 -23.88 8.43
C LYS A 246 6.86 -22.63 7.55
N THR A 247 6.08 -22.65 6.46
CA THR A 247 5.96 -21.51 5.56
C THR A 247 5.35 -20.30 6.26
N ILE A 248 4.38 -20.51 7.15
CA ILE A 248 3.78 -19.44 7.99
C ILE A 248 4.83 -18.86 8.94
N ASN A 249 5.66 -19.68 9.57
CA ASN A 249 6.76 -19.21 10.43
C ASN A 249 7.80 -18.41 9.63
N ASP A 250 8.22 -18.91 8.46
CA ASP A 250 9.16 -18.22 7.57
C ASP A 250 8.60 -16.86 7.13
N LEU A 251 7.30 -16.79 6.78
CA LEU A 251 6.61 -15.53 6.47
C LEU A 251 6.52 -14.60 7.69
N SER A 252 6.33 -15.13 8.89
CA SER A 252 6.32 -14.29 10.11
C SER A 252 7.69 -13.66 10.38
N ILE A 253 8.79 -14.36 10.06
CA ILE A 253 10.15 -13.83 10.15
C ILE A 253 10.33 -12.73 9.11
N LEU A 254 10.00 -13.02 7.84
CA LEU A 254 10.08 -12.04 6.75
C LEU A 254 9.23 -10.81 7.02
N GLU A 255 8.05 -10.94 7.63
CA GLU A 255 7.21 -9.79 7.97
C GLU A 255 7.89 -8.87 8.99
N LYS A 256 8.59 -9.45 9.98
CA LYS A 256 9.34 -8.69 10.97
C LYS A 256 10.50 -7.95 10.31
N ASP A 257 11.26 -8.65 9.49
CA ASP A 257 12.41 -8.08 8.78
C ASP A 257 11.96 -7.00 7.79
N PHE A 258 10.86 -7.24 7.07
CA PHE A 258 10.23 -6.26 6.18
C PHE A 258 9.87 -4.96 6.90
N LYS A 259 9.22 -5.07 8.08
CA LYS A 259 8.86 -3.88 8.87
C LYS A 259 10.09 -3.12 9.35
N LEU A 260 11.12 -3.84 9.80
CA LEU A 260 12.39 -3.23 10.22
C LEU A 260 13.06 -2.49 9.06
N SER A 261 13.16 -3.10 7.87
CA SER A 261 13.73 -2.43 6.70
C SER A 261 12.91 -1.21 6.27
N LEU A 262 11.58 -1.24 6.38
CA LEU A 262 10.73 -0.06 6.13
C LEU A 262 10.95 1.05 7.16
N GLU A 263 11.06 0.71 8.45
CA GLU A 263 11.35 1.66 9.54
C GLU A 263 12.71 2.34 9.33
N ASN A 264 13.70 1.60 8.85
CA ASN A 264 15.05 2.11 8.52
C ASN A 264 15.13 2.79 7.15
N LEU A 265 14.04 2.81 6.36
CA LEU A 265 14.01 3.31 4.97
C LEU A 265 14.98 2.56 4.01
N GLU A 266 15.27 1.30 4.29
CA GLU A 266 16.08 0.39 3.46
C GLU A 266 15.22 -0.21 2.34
N ILE A 267 14.76 0.64 1.41
CA ILE A 267 13.76 0.29 0.38
C ILE A 267 14.16 -0.92 -0.47
N SER A 268 15.44 -1.04 -0.82
CA SER A 268 15.95 -2.16 -1.63
C SER A 268 15.76 -3.50 -0.89
N GLU A 269 16.15 -3.54 0.38
CA GLU A 269 16.03 -4.73 1.22
C GLU A 269 14.57 -5.08 1.47
N ALA A 270 13.72 -4.09 1.79
CA ALA A 270 12.27 -4.30 1.94
C ALA A 270 11.64 -4.88 0.66
N THR A 271 12.08 -4.43 -0.52
CA THR A 271 11.59 -4.94 -1.82
C THR A 271 12.01 -6.40 -2.02
N GLU A 272 13.28 -6.75 -1.75
CA GLU A 272 13.76 -8.13 -1.84
C GLU A 272 13.03 -9.08 -0.87
N ILE A 273 12.78 -8.64 0.37
CA ILE A 273 12.03 -9.40 1.37
C ILE A 273 10.59 -9.62 0.89
N TYR A 274 9.95 -8.59 0.35
CA TYR A 274 8.61 -8.67 -0.21
C TYR A 274 8.51 -9.67 -1.37
N GLU A 275 9.46 -9.64 -2.31
CA GLU A 275 9.51 -10.59 -3.43
C GLU A 275 9.69 -12.04 -2.94
N LYS A 276 10.59 -12.26 -1.97
CA LYS A 276 10.76 -13.59 -1.33
C LYS A 276 9.46 -14.07 -0.68
N ALA A 277 8.73 -13.20 0.00
CA ALA A 277 7.46 -13.54 0.63
C ALA A 277 6.34 -13.82 -0.39
N LEU A 278 6.30 -13.12 -1.53
CA LEU A 278 5.35 -13.40 -2.61
C LEU A 278 5.54 -14.81 -3.19
N ILE A 279 6.80 -15.23 -3.36
CA ILE A 279 7.12 -16.59 -3.81
C ILE A 279 6.59 -17.62 -2.81
N LEU A 280 6.83 -17.43 -1.51
CA LEU A 280 6.34 -18.34 -0.46
C LEU A 280 4.81 -18.36 -0.36
N THR A 281 4.14 -17.20 -0.42
CA THR A 281 2.67 -17.11 -0.34
C THR A 281 1.95 -17.68 -1.56
N SER A 282 2.61 -17.76 -2.73
CA SER A 282 2.06 -18.42 -3.91
C SER A 282 1.78 -19.92 -3.68
N ASN A 283 2.58 -20.55 -2.81
CA ASN A 283 2.49 -21.98 -2.46
C ASN A 283 1.52 -22.25 -1.29
N LEU A 284 1.04 -21.20 -0.62
CA LEU A 284 0.06 -21.30 0.46
C LEU A 284 -1.37 -21.10 -0.06
N ILE A 285 -2.30 -21.86 0.52
CA ILE A 285 -3.74 -21.82 0.18
C ILE A 285 -4.47 -20.71 0.96
N GLU A 286 -3.96 -20.26 2.11
CA GLU A 286 -4.64 -19.23 2.91
C GLU A 286 -4.66 -17.85 2.22
N GLU A 287 -5.80 -17.55 1.60
CA GLU A 287 -6.05 -16.29 0.89
C GLU A 287 -5.85 -15.05 1.77
N LYS A 288 -6.15 -15.16 3.07
CA LYS A 288 -5.94 -14.08 4.05
C LYS A 288 -4.48 -13.65 4.15
N ILE A 289 -3.54 -14.60 4.21
CA ILE A 289 -2.10 -14.31 4.30
C ILE A 289 -1.62 -13.71 2.98
N ARG A 290 -2.07 -14.26 1.85
CA ARG A 290 -1.74 -13.75 0.51
C ARG A 290 -2.20 -12.29 0.32
N ASN A 291 -3.42 -11.98 0.73
CA ASN A 291 -3.98 -10.62 0.63
C ASN A 291 -3.26 -9.65 1.57
N LYS A 292 -2.87 -10.08 2.77
CA LYS A 292 -2.06 -9.28 3.70
C LYS A 292 -0.74 -8.86 3.05
N TRP A 293 0.01 -9.81 2.48
CA TRP A 293 1.28 -9.52 1.82
C TRP A 293 1.09 -8.62 0.60
N LYS A 294 0.09 -8.86 -0.26
CA LYS A 294 -0.22 -7.93 -1.37
C LYS A 294 -0.44 -6.48 -0.91
N GLY A 295 -1.04 -6.29 0.25
CA GLY A 295 -1.21 -4.96 0.86
C GLY A 295 0.10 -4.23 1.17
N PHE A 296 1.18 -4.95 1.46
CA PHE A 296 2.49 -4.36 1.74
C PHE A 296 3.15 -3.68 0.54
N SER A 297 2.67 -3.93 -0.68
CA SER A 297 3.11 -3.16 -1.86
C SER A 297 2.88 -1.66 -1.69
N ASN A 298 1.78 -1.26 -1.04
CA ASN A 298 1.50 0.15 -0.78
C ASN A 298 2.49 0.70 0.24
N ASN A 299 2.83 -0.06 1.28
CA ASN A 299 3.82 0.36 2.28
C ASN A 299 5.21 0.61 1.67
N ILE A 300 5.62 -0.18 0.67
CA ILE A 300 6.88 0.07 -0.07
C ILE A 300 6.80 1.39 -0.84
N GLN A 301 5.66 1.65 -1.50
CA GLN A 301 5.46 2.90 -2.24
C GLN A 301 5.47 4.11 -1.29
N ASP A 302 4.75 4.02 -0.17
CA ASP A 302 4.73 5.06 0.86
C ASP A 302 6.15 5.34 1.38
N ALA A 303 6.96 4.30 1.60
CA ALA A 303 8.35 4.45 2.05
C ALA A 303 9.27 5.05 0.96
N LYS A 304 9.04 4.73 -0.33
CA LYS A 304 9.73 5.37 -1.46
C LYS A 304 9.43 6.86 -1.53
N ASP A 305 8.16 7.23 -1.41
CA ASP A 305 7.72 8.62 -1.45
C ASP A 305 8.31 9.41 -0.28
N LYS A 306 8.36 8.80 0.92
CA LYS A 306 9.07 9.34 2.11
C LYS A 306 10.55 9.55 1.84
N PHE A 307 11.25 8.55 1.29
CA PHE A 307 12.68 8.62 1.02
C PHE A 307 13.02 9.70 -0.03
N GLU A 308 12.26 9.79 -1.12
CA GLU A 308 12.44 10.82 -2.13
C GLU A 308 12.22 12.23 -1.57
N PHE A 309 11.22 12.40 -0.70
CA PHE A 309 10.99 13.67 -0.03
C PHE A 309 12.18 14.06 0.86
N ILE A 310 12.70 13.14 1.67
CA ILE A 310 13.87 13.40 2.54
C ILE A 310 15.06 13.87 1.70
N LYS A 311 15.36 13.18 0.59
CA LYS A 311 16.44 13.57 -0.32
C LYS A 311 16.24 14.96 -0.92
N LYS A 312 15.01 15.33 -1.29
CA LYS A 312 14.68 16.69 -1.78
C LYS A 312 14.87 17.74 -0.67
N PHE A 313 14.43 17.43 0.55
CA PHE A 313 14.60 18.31 1.71
C PHE A 313 16.08 18.54 2.04
N ASP A 314 16.91 17.50 2.03
CA ASP A 314 18.34 17.62 2.32
C ASP A 314 19.05 18.48 1.27
N ASN A 315 18.77 18.24 -0.02
CA ASN A 315 19.29 19.08 -1.10
C ASN A 315 18.85 20.55 -0.95
N PHE A 316 17.59 20.79 -0.59
CA PHE A 316 17.08 22.13 -0.34
C PHE A 316 17.74 22.81 0.87
N SER A 317 18.05 22.03 1.92
CA SER A 317 18.72 22.54 3.12
C SER A 317 20.12 23.08 2.81
N GLU A 318 20.84 22.45 1.88
CA GLU A 318 22.12 22.98 1.39
C GLU A 318 21.94 24.22 0.49
N GLU A 319 20.91 24.20 -0.37
CA GLU A 319 20.60 25.31 -1.28
C GLU A 319 20.21 26.58 -0.52
N ILE A 320 19.53 26.45 0.62
CA ILE A 320 19.00 27.58 1.38
C ILE A 320 20.09 28.53 1.87
N ILE A 321 21.28 28.01 2.17
CA ILE A 321 22.42 28.81 2.63
C ILE A 321 22.82 29.77 1.50
N LYS A 322 22.95 29.26 0.27
CA LYS A 322 23.34 30.04 -0.90
C LYS A 322 22.27 31.09 -1.25
N LEU A 323 21.00 30.73 -1.17
CA LEU A 323 19.90 31.65 -1.45
C LEU A 323 19.78 32.75 -0.38
N LYS A 324 20.02 32.43 0.90
CA LYS A 324 20.06 33.44 2.00
C LYS A 324 21.20 34.43 1.78
N GLU A 325 22.39 33.95 1.38
CA GLU A 325 23.53 34.82 1.06
C GLU A 325 23.31 35.71 -0.17
N ALA A 326 22.49 35.26 -1.11
CA ALA A 326 22.10 36.02 -2.30
C ALA A 326 20.86 36.92 -2.06
N HIS A 327 20.28 36.91 -0.85
CA HIS A 327 19.07 37.64 -0.49
C HIS A 327 17.83 37.29 -1.34
N LEU A 328 17.72 36.05 -1.82
CA LEU A 328 16.61 35.54 -2.64
C LEU A 328 15.47 34.96 -1.79
N TYR A 329 14.95 35.74 -0.84
CA TYR A 329 13.99 35.26 0.17
C TYR A 329 12.66 34.76 -0.42
N ASN A 330 12.14 35.42 -1.46
CA ASN A 330 10.91 34.99 -2.14
C ASN A 330 11.05 33.61 -2.81
N GLU A 331 12.22 33.31 -3.38
CA GLU A 331 12.49 32.01 -3.98
C GLU A 331 12.54 30.92 -2.90
N ILE A 332 13.19 31.21 -1.77
CA ILE A 332 13.24 30.30 -0.62
C ILE A 332 11.82 30.00 -0.13
N LYS A 333 10.98 31.02 0.08
CA LYS A 333 9.60 30.87 0.55
C LYS A 333 8.75 30.04 -0.40
N SER A 334 8.87 30.29 -1.71
CA SER A 334 8.17 29.48 -2.72
C SER A 334 8.57 28.01 -2.67
N LYS A 335 9.87 27.71 -2.52
CA LYS A 335 10.35 26.32 -2.38
C LYS A 335 9.87 25.67 -1.08
N ILE A 336 9.86 26.40 0.04
CA ILE A 336 9.30 25.93 1.32
C ILE A 336 7.82 25.57 1.15
N GLU A 337 7.01 26.42 0.52
CA GLU A 337 5.58 26.16 0.32
C GLU A 337 5.32 24.88 -0.49
N VAL A 338 6.14 24.63 -1.53
CA VAL A 338 6.08 23.39 -2.31
C VAL A 338 6.41 22.17 -1.45
N LEU A 339 7.47 22.24 -0.63
CA LEU A 339 7.85 21.16 0.27
C LEU A 339 6.82 20.93 1.38
N ILE A 340 6.15 21.98 1.87
CA ILE A 340 5.05 21.87 2.83
C ILE A 340 3.88 21.08 2.23
N LYS A 341 3.47 21.41 1.00
CA LYS A 341 2.39 20.68 0.32
C LYS A 341 2.72 19.20 0.12
N GLN A 342 3.99 18.89 -0.15
CA GLN A 342 4.46 17.50 -0.30
C GLN A 342 4.49 16.76 1.06
N VAL A 343 5.01 17.39 2.12
CA VAL A 343 5.13 16.73 3.43
C VAL A 343 3.78 16.44 4.08
N GLU A 344 2.77 17.25 3.80
CA GLU A 344 1.38 17.04 4.25
C GLU A 344 0.72 15.83 3.59
N GLN A 345 1.15 15.46 2.37
CA GLN A 345 0.67 14.26 1.68
C GLN A 345 1.36 12.98 2.15
N ILE A 346 2.61 13.08 2.63
CA ILE A 346 3.52 11.94 2.87
C ILE A 346 3.60 11.56 4.37
N ASP A 347 2.89 12.28 5.25
CA ASP A 347 2.85 12.07 6.71
C ASP A 347 4.25 12.00 7.36
N LEU A 348 4.98 13.12 7.28
CA LEU A 348 6.29 13.31 7.92
C LEU A 348 6.28 14.56 8.83
N PRO A 349 5.57 14.53 9.98
CA PRO A 349 5.36 15.71 10.83
C PRO A 349 6.66 16.33 11.35
N GLY A 350 7.70 15.50 11.58
CA GLY A 350 9.03 15.99 11.97
C GLY A 350 9.66 16.93 10.93
N TYR A 351 9.46 16.65 9.64
CA TYR A 351 9.97 17.51 8.57
C TYR A 351 9.10 18.75 8.35
N ARG A 352 7.78 18.65 8.57
CA ARG A 352 6.89 19.83 8.60
C ARG A 352 7.36 20.84 9.64
N GLY A 353 7.69 20.38 10.84
CA GLY A 353 8.24 21.22 11.91
C GLY A 353 9.59 21.84 11.55
N LYS A 354 10.50 21.09 10.89
CA LYS A 354 11.76 21.65 10.38
C LYS A 354 11.52 22.74 9.34
N LEU A 355 10.59 22.55 8.41
CA LEU A 355 10.23 23.57 7.41
C LEU A 355 9.65 24.83 8.06
N ASP A 356 8.86 24.71 9.13
CA ASP A 356 8.35 25.87 9.87
C ASP A 356 9.47 26.67 10.55
N VAL A 357 10.44 25.97 11.17
CA VAL A 357 11.62 26.62 11.77
C VAL A 357 12.40 27.36 10.70
N ILE A 358 12.67 26.70 9.57
CA ILE A 358 13.37 27.31 8.43
C ILE A 358 12.60 28.54 7.92
N ASN A 359 11.28 28.46 7.78
CA ASN A 359 10.48 29.58 7.29
C ASN A 359 10.58 30.80 8.23
N LYS A 360 10.50 30.58 9.55
CA LYS A 360 10.68 31.64 10.55
C LYS A 360 12.07 32.27 10.51
N GLU A 361 13.11 31.46 10.32
CA GLU A 361 14.47 31.97 10.15
C GLU A 361 14.61 32.82 8.88
N VAL A 362 13.94 32.41 7.79
CA VAL A 362 13.92 33.15 6.53
C VAL A 362 13.18 34.46 6.69
N ASP A 363 12.02 34.47 7.35
CA ASP A 363 11.26 35.68 7.68
C ASP A 363 12.11 36.64 8.54
N SER A 364 12.75 36.14 9.60
CA SER A 364 13.63 36.96 10.45
C SER A 364 14.83 37.53 9.70
N ALA A 365 15.41 36.77 8.76
CA ALA A 365 16.55 37.24 7.96
C ALA A 365 16.11 38.30 6.94
N GLU A 366 14.95 38.13 6.31
CA GLU A 366 14.35 39.09 5.39
C GLU A 366 13.99 40.40 6.11
N GLU A 367 13.36 40.33 7.29
CA GLU A 367 13.05 41.52 8.10
C GLU A 367 14.31 42.29 8.47
N SER A 368 15.37 41.60 8.89
CA SER A 368 16.66 42.22 9.21
C SER A 368 17.27 42.92 7.99
N TYR A 369 17.27 42.24 6.83
CA TYR A 369 17.76 42.82 5.58
C TYR A 369 16.94 44.07 5.16
N ASN A 370 15.62 44.01 5.27
CA ASN A 370 14.75 45.14 4.93
C ASN A 370 14.94 46.34 5.86
N ARG A 371 15.15 46.11 7.17
CA ARG A 371 15.49 47.19 8.12
C ARG A 371 16.81 47.87 7.76
N ILE A 372 17.81 47.10 7.33
CA ILE A 372 19.08 47.67 6.87
C ILE A 372 18.87 48.52 5.62
N LEU A 373 18.04 48.07 4.66
CA LEU A 373 17.71 48.86 3.48
C LEU A 373 16.96 50.16 3.82
N GLU A 374 16.01 50.12 4.75
CA GLU A 374 15.29 51.29 5.23
C GLU A 374 16.23 52.28 5.94
N GLU A 375 17.12 51.78 6.79
CA GLU A 375 18.13 52.60 7.47
C GLU A 375 19.11 53.23 6.47
N ILE A 376 19.53 52.48 5.43
CA ILE A 376 20.30 53.04 4.32
C ILE A 376 19.51 54.17 3.68
N GLY A 377 18.26 53.95 3.25
CA GLY A 377 17.45 54.97 2.58
C GLY A 377 17.30 56.26 3.39
N ASN A 378 17.06 56.16 4.71
CA ASN A 378 16.98 57.32 5.60
C ASN A 378 18.32 58.09 5.65
N LEU A 379 19.45 57.38 5.71
CA LEU A 379 20.78 58.00 5.68
C LEU A 379 21.08 58.63 4.30
N GLU A 380 20.57 58.05 3.20
CA GLU A 380 20.72 58.65 1.87
C GLU A 380 20.02 60.01 1.81
N GLU A 381 18.82 60.13 2.40
CA GLU A 381 18.09 61.41 2.52
C GLU A 381 18.85 62.41 3.42
N GLU A 382 19.34 61.97 4.58
CA GLU A 382 20.14 62.81 5.49
C GLU A 382 21.42 63.33 4.84
N ILE A 383 22.08 62.51 4.00
CA ILE A 383 23.27 62.91 3.25
C ILE A 383 22.96 64.05 2.26
N ILE A 384 21.84 63.94 1.53
CA ILE A 384 21.40 64.99 0.61
C ILE A 384 21.14 66.30 1.38
N ASP A 385 20.43 66.23 2.50
CA ASP A 385 20.16 67.40 3.34
C ASP A 385 21.42 67.99 3.96
N ASN A 386 22.35 67.16 4.43
CA ASN A 386 23.62 67.59 4.99
C ASN A 386 24.51 68.25 3.93
N GLN A 387 24.51 67.75 2.69
CA GLN A 387 25.20 68.38 1.56
C GLN A 387 24.62 69.75 1.23
N ASN A 388 23.29 69.87 1.13
CA ASN A 388 22.61 71.13 0.84
C ASN A 388 22.86 72.20 1.91
N ASN A 389 23.04 71.79 3.17
CA ASN A 389 23.27 72.68 4.31
C ASN A 389 24.75 72.86 4.67
N ASN A 390 25.70 72.37 3.84
CA ASN A 390 27.15 72.41 4.10
C ASN A 390 27.57 71.78 5.45
N GLN A 391 26.83 70.79 5.95
CA GLN A 391 27.10 70.09 7.21
C GLN A 391 28.04 68.89 7.00
N PHE A 392 29.24 69.16 6.49
CA PHE A 392 30.16 68.13 5.98
C PHE A 392 30.56 67.06 7.01
N GLU A 393 30.70 67.41 8.29
CA GLU A 393 31.06 66.46 9.36
C GLU A 393 29.93 65.47 9.71
N LYS A 394 28.66 65.83 9.45
CA LYS A 394 27.55 64.88 9.57
C LYS A 394 27.51 63.96 8.36
N ASN A 395 27.63 64.55 7.16
CA ASN A 395 27.69 63.80 5.91
C ASN A 395 28.77 62.70 5.91
N LEU A 396 29.96 62.97 6.48
CA LEU A 396 30.99 61.94 6.65
C LEU A 396 30.52 60.75 7.49
N ARG A 397 29.92 61.03 8.67
CA ARG A 397 29.42 60.00 9.57
C ARG A 397 28.33 59.15 8.93
N ASP A 398 27.41 59.79 8.21
CA ASP A 398 26.30 59.10 7.56
C ASP A 398 26.83 58.23 6.41
N CYS A 399 27.80 58.72 5.61
CA CYS A 399 28.46 57.93 4.57
C CYS A 399 29.21 56.71 5.15
N GLU A 400 29.95 56.88 6.25
CA GLU A 400 30.66 55.78 6.92
C GLU A 400 29.68 54.70 7.38
N LYS A 401 28.55 55.12 7.94
CA LYS A 401 27.50 54.22 8.40
C LYS A 401 26.84 53.47 7.23
N ILE A 402 26.52 54.13 6.12
CA ILE A 402 26.03 53.45 4.91
C ILE A 402 27.04 52.44 4.38
N ILE A 403 28.34 52.74 4.40
CA ILE A 403 29.39 51.80 3.97
C ILE A 403 29.41 50.56 4.88
N GLU A 404 29.30 50.74 6.20
CA GLU A 404 29.24 49.64 7.17
C GLU A 404 27.99 48.76 6.94
N LEU A 405 26.82 49.38 6.83
CA LEU A 405 25.57 48.70 6.51
C LEU A 405 25.66 47.96 5.17
N GLY A 406 26.17 48.61 4.13
CA GLY A 406 26.39 48.03 2.81
C GLY A 406 27.31 46.80 2.81
N LYS A 407 28.35 46.79 3.67
CA LYS A 407 29.21 45.61 3.89
C LYS A 407 28.45 44.46 4.52
N SER A 408 27.60 44.76 5.52
CA SER A 408 26.80 43.73 6.22
C SER A 408 25.83 43.00 5.28
N ILE A 409 25.32 43.68 4.25
CA ILE A 409 24.43 43.12 3.21
C ILE A 409 25.12 42.88 1.86
N LYS A 410 26.45 42.91 1.83
CA LYS A 410 27.29 42.62 0.64
C LYS A 410 26.91 43.42 -0.63
N LYS A 411 26.42 44.66 -0.50
CA LYS A 411 26.07 45.55 -1.63
C LYS A 411 27.29 46.34 -2.11
N SER A 412 28.14 45.71 -2.92
CA SER A 412 29.41 46.29 -3.40
C SER A 412 29.26 47.63 -4.14
N GLU A 413 28.24 47.80 -4.98
CA GLU A 413 28.02 49.07 -5.69
C GLU A 413 27.64 50.21 -4.74
N LEU A 414 26.80 49.94 -3.74
CA LEU A 414 26.46 50.93 -2.70
C LEU A 414 27.72 51.38 -1.95
N ILE A 415 28.55 50.41 -1.52
CA ILE A 415 29.82 50.69 -0.85
C ILE A 415 30.69 51.60 -1.71
N LYS A 416 30.78 51.33 -3.02
CA LYS A 416 31.60 52.09 -3.96
C LYS A 416 31.09 53.52 -4.14
N ILE A 417 29.78 53.70 -4.29
CA ILE A 417 29.15 55.02 -4.42
C ILE A 417 29.45 55.86 -3.18
N TYR A 418 29.15 55.36 -1.99
CA TYR A 418 29.32 56.13 -0.75
C TYR A 418 30.78 56.31 -0.33
N THR A 419 31.68 55.39 -0.69
CA THR A 419 33.13 55.63 -0.56
C THR A 419 33.58 56.83 -1.41
N THR A 420 33.01 56.98 -2.61
CA THR A 420 33.35 58.11 -3.49
C THR A 420 32.84 59.43 -2.92
N ILE A 421 31.60 59.47 -2.44
CA ILE A 421 30.99 60.67 -1.81
C ILE A 421 31.76 61.06 -0.55
N LEU A 422 32.17 60.09 0.26
CA LEU A 422 32.95 60.30 1.47
C LEU A 422 34.30 60.96 1.17
N GLU A 423 35.03 60.51 0.15
CA GLU A 423 36.31 61.12 -0.24
C GLU A 423 36.13 62.54 -0.82
N GLN A 424 35.09 62.77 -1.63
CA GLN A 424 34.75 64.12 -2.11
C GLN A 424 34.44 65.07 -0.96
N THR A 425 33.71 64.60 0.06
CA THR A 425 33.35 65.40 1.25
C THR A 425 34.60 65.75 2.07
N LYS A 426 35.54 64.81 2.24
CA LYS A 426 36.83 65.09 2.90
C LYS A 426 37.63 66.16 2.17
N GLU A 427 37.65 66.12 0.84
CA GLU A 427 38.33 67.13 0.02
C GLU A 427 37.68 68.51 0.16
N GLN A 428 36.36 68.59 0.19
CA GLN A 428 35.63 69.85 0.45
C GLN A 428 35.94 70.43 1.84
N ILE A 429 35.95 69.61 2.89
CA ILE A 429 36.33 70.06 4.25
C ILE A 429 37.76 70.62 4.26
N LYS A 430 38.69 69.94 3.59
CA LYS A 430 40.08 70.39 3.51
C LYS A 430 40.18 71.75 2.79
N ASN A 431 39.52 71.87 1.64
CA ASN A 431 39.50 73.12 0.87
C ASN A 431 38.87 74.28 1.66
N ASN A 432 37.80 74.03 2.42
CA ASN A 432 37.20 75.04 3.29
C ASN A 432 38.12 75.46 4.44
N LYS A 433 38.81 74.52 5.09
CA LYS A 433 39.80 74.85 6.13
C LYS A 433 40.96 75.66 5.56
N ASP A 434 41.48 75.29 4.40
CA ASP A 434 42.55 76.03 3.72
C ASP A 434 42.08 77.44 3.30
N PHE A 435 40.81 77.58 2.91
CA PHE A 435 40.20 78.87 2.60
C PHE A 435 40.02 79.74 3.86
N GLU A 436 39.46 79.20 4.94
CA GLU A 436 39.30 79.89 6.23
C GLU A 436 40.64 80.36 6.79
N GLU A 437 41.67 79.52 6.71
CA GLU A 437 43.02 79.86 7.14
C GLU A 437 43.61 81.00 6.32
N LYS A 438 43.42 80.99 4.99
CA LYS A 438 43.80 82.12 4.13
C LYS A 438 43.05 83.40 4.51
N GLN A 439 41.75 83.32 4.78
CA GLN A 439 40.97 84.48 5.22
C GLN A 439 41.48 85.02 6.56
N ARG A 440 41.81 84.15 7.51
CA ARG A 440 42.40 84.53 8.80
C ARG A 440 43.72 85.28 8.64
N LEU A 441 44.65 84.74 7.84
CA LEU A 441 45.93 85.37 7.57
C LEU A 441 45.77 86.74 6.89
N LEU A 442 44.85 86.87 5.93
CA LEU A 442 44.54 88.15 5.30
C LEU A 442 44.03 89.19 6.32
N LYS A 443 43.14 88.78 7.24
CA LYS A 443 42.65 89.65 8.33
C LYS A 443 43.78 90.11 9.26
N GLU A 444 44.69 89.22 9.62
CA GLU A 444 45.86 89.55 10.44
C GLU A 444 46.79 90.55 9.73
N GLU A 445 47.08 90.34 8.45
CA GLU A 445 47.91 91.25 7.65
C GLU A 445 47.23 92.62 7.47
N LEU A 446 45.92 92.66 7.23
CA LEU A 446 45.16 93.92 7.19
C LEU A 446 45.19 94.64 8.53
N THR A 447 45.13 93.92 9.66
CA THR A 447 45.26 94.54 10.99
C THR A 447 46.65 95.14 11.20
N LYS A 448 47.72 94.48 10.73
CA LYS A 448 49.08 95.04 10.77
C LYS A 448 49.20 96.30 9.90
N LEU A 449 48.62 96.27 8.69
CA LEU A 449 48.60 97.42 7.79
C LEU A 449 47.79 98.58 8.37
N GLU A 450 46.66 98.33 9.04
CA GLU A 450 45.87 99.33 9.74
C GLU A 450 46.68 100.05 10.84
N ASN A 451 47.43 99.29 11.63
CA ASN A 451 48.30 99.86 12.67
C ASN A 451 49.41 100.74 12.07
N ARG A 452 50.00 100.31 10.96
CA ARG A 452 50.98 101.11 10.20
C ARG A 452 50.34 102.36 9.61
N PHE A 453 49.18 102.23 8.99
CA PHE A 453 48.42 103.33 8.40
C PHE A 453 48.12 104.43 9.44
N THR A 454 47.63 104.02 10.61
CA THR A 454 47.34 104.93 11.72
C THR A 454 48.60 105.66 12.23
N SER A 455 49.74 104.98 12.25
CA SER A 455 51.02 105.56 12.64
C SER A 455 51.54 106.54 11.58
N SER A 456 51.54 106.15 10.32
CA SER A 456 52.00 106.98 9.19
C SER A 456 51.11 108.20 8.94
N ILE A 457 49.80 108.12 9.21
CA ILE A 457 48.91 109.29 9.21
C ILE A 457 49.32 110.31 10.26
N LYS A 458 49.71 109.87 11.47
CA LYS A 458 50.14 110.79 12.55
C LYS A 458 51.45 111.50 12.23
N THR A 459 52.37 110.82 11.55
CA THR A 459 53.67 111.36 11.12
C THR A 459 53.62 112.07 9.76
N MET A 460 52.46 112.03 9.07
CA MET A 460 52.24 112.56 7.72
C MET A 460 53.21 112.01 6.66
N GLU A 461 53.57 110.73 6.76
CA GLU A 461 54.41 110.04 5.77
C GLU A 461 53.59 109.61 4.54
N ILE A 462 53.24 110.59 3.69
CA ILE A 462 52.31 110.40 2.55
C ILE A 462 52.71 109.24 1.63
N LYS A 463 54.01 109.05 1.37
CA LYS A 463 54.51 107.96 0.51
C LYS A 463 54.21 106.59 1.11
N ASP A 464 54.42 106.43 2.40
CA ASP A 464 54.20 105.17 3.11
C ASP A 464 52.71 104.87 3.22
N ILE A 465 51.87 105.90 3.39
CA ILE A 465 50.41 105.74 3.41
C ILE A 465 49.89 105.22 2.06
N ASN A 466 50.38 105.74 0.93
CA ASN A 466 49.98 105.24 -0.40
C ASN A 466 50.38 103.77 -0.59
N GLU A 467 51.60 103.39 -0.20
CA GLU A 467 52.05 101.98 -0.29
C GLU A 467 51.20 101.05 0.60
N ILE A 468 50.79 101.52 1.77
CA ILE A 468 49.90 100.76 2.68
C ILE A 468 48.51 100.59 2.06
N LEU A 469 47.95 101.63 1.44
CA LEU A 469 46.64 101.56 0.79
C LEU A 469 46.66 100.63 -0.43
N GLU A 470 47.70 100.66 -1.27
CA GLU A 470 47.85 99.76 -2.41
C GLU A 470 47.92 98.29 -1.96
N LYS A 471 48.74 98.00 -0.94
CA LYS A 471 48.83 96.64 -0.36
C LYS A 471 47.54 96.21 0.32
N GLY A 472 46.87 97.14 1.01
CA GLY A 472 45.56 96.91 1.62
C GLY A 472 44.52 96.52 0.56
N GLU A 473 44.47 97.24 -0.55
CA GLU A 473 43.53 96.97 -1.66
C GLU A 473 43.78 95.60 -2.31
N GLU A 474 45.05 95.17 -2.44
CA GLU A 474 45.38 93.82 -2.92
C GLU A 474 44.84 92.72 -1.99
N PHE A 475 44.96 92.91 -0.66
CA PHE A 475 44.46 91.95 0.32
C PHE A 475 42.94 91.95 0.42
N LEU A 476 42.29 93.12 0.33
CA LEU A 476 40.83 93.26 0.36
C LEU A 476 40.15 92.61 -0.84
N ASN A 477 40.76 92.67 -2.03
CA ASN A 477 40.24 91.99 -3.22
C ASN A 477 40.18 90.46 -3.08
N LYS A 478 40.99 89.89 -2.18
CA LYS A 478 41.03 88.44 -1.87
C LYS A 478 40.24 88.08 -0.61
N LEU A 479 39.78 89.07 0.14
CA LEU A 479 39.02 88.91 1.37
C LEU A 479 37.51 88.89 1.04
N VAL A 480 36.75 88.04 1.74
CA VAL A 480 35.28 87.98 1.58
C VAL A 480 34.55 88.80 2.64
N ASP A 481 35.24 89.22 3.71
CA ASP A 481 34.67 89.99 4.81
C ASP A 481 34.38 91.45 4.42
N ASP A 482 33.10 91.75 4.20
CA ASP A 482 32.64 93.06 3.72
C ASP A 482 32.70 94.15 4.80
N GLU A 483 32.64 93.80 6.08
CA GLU A 483 32.79 94.77 7.19
C GLU A 483 34.21 95.33 7.23
N ILE A 484 35.21 94.47 7.05
CA ILE A 484 36.61 94.90 6.96
C ILE A 484 36.85 95.72 5.69
N LYS A 485 36.22 95.38 4.56
CA LYS A 485 36.31 96.20 3.34
C LYS A 485 35.76 97.60 3.57
N GLU A 486 34.57 97.72 4.15
CA GLU A 486 33.96 99.02 4.45
C GLU A 486 34.82 99.87 5.40
N LYS A 487 35.44 99.23 6.41
CA LYS A 487 36.39 99.91 7.31
C LYS A 487 37.59 100.48 6.56
N TRP A 488 38.13 99.74 5.59
CA TRP A 488 39.27 100.18 4.78
C TRP A 488 38.90 101.27 3.77
N ASP A 489 37.69 101.23 3.20
CA ASP A 489 37.17 102.32 2.37
C ASP A 489 37.10 103.63 3.16
N ASN A 490 36.68 103.56 4.43
CA ASN A 490 36.71 104.71 5.34
C ASN A 490 38.14 105.23 5.59
N PHE A 491 39.14 104.34 5.70
CA PHE A 491 40.55 104.77 5.78
C PHE A 491 41.00 105.48 4.50
N LYS A 492 40.65 104.95 3.33
CA LYS A 492 40.96 105.56 2.03
C LYS A 492 40.33 106.95 1.91
N ALA A 493 39.06 107.11 2.32
CA ALA A 493 38.36 108.39 2.34
C ALA A 493 38.97 109.41 3.32
N LYS A 494 39.34 108.97 4.53
CA LYS A 494 40.02 109.82 5.52
C LYS A 494 41.37 110.32 5.01
N PHE A 495 42.17 109.44 4.41
CA PHE A 495 43.45 109.83 3.82
C PHE A 495 43.26 110.78 2.64
N HIS A 496 42.27 110.55 1.77
CA HIS A 496 41.98 111.47 0.67
C HIS A 496 41.65 112.88 1.17
N SER A 497 40.84 112.97 2.23
CA SER A 497 40.49 114.24 2.89
C SER A 497 41.73 114.89 3.52
N ALA A 498 42.57 114.12 4.21
CA ALA A 498 43.83 114.59 4.80
C ALA A 498 44.80 115.14 3.74
N LYS A 499 44.90 114.44 2.60
CA LYS A 499 45.78 114.80 1.49
C LYS A 499 45.30 116.09 0.80
N GLN A 500 43.99 116.21 0.53
CA GLN A 500 43.41 117.44 -0.02
C GLN A 500 43.63 118.65 0.90
N LEU A 501 43.49 118.47 2.21
CA LEU A 501 43.80 119.51 3.18
C LEU A 501 45.28 119.92 3.11
N LEU A 502 46.21 118.97 3.06
CA LEU A 502 47.64 119.27 2.95
C LEU A 502 47.98 120.01 1.65
N GLU A 503 47.42 119.59 0.52
CA GLU A 503 47.57 120.27 -0.77
C GLU A 503 47.03 121.70 -0.72
N ASN A 504 45.86 121.91 -0.10
CA ASN A 504 45.27 123.24 0.10
C ASN A 504 46.13 124.13 1.01
N ILE A 505 46.64 123.58 2.12
CA ILE A 505 47.54 124.29 3.03
C ILE A 505 48.83 124.67 2.31
N GLU A 506 49.40 123.80 1.49
CA GLU A 506 50.61 124.07 0.73
C GLU A 506 50.38 125.20 -0.30
N ILE A 507 49.26 125.16 -1.02
CA ILE A 507 48.84 126.23 -1.95
C ILE A 507 48.63 127.55 -1.22
N LEU A 508 47.87 127.56 -0.12
CA LEU A 508 47.61 128.76 0.68
C LEU A 508 48.88 129.29 1.33
N SER A 509 49.79 128.42 1.77
CA SER A 509 51.07 128.83 2.36
C SER A 509 51.93 129.49 1.30
N LYS A 510 51.97 128.92 0.10
CA LYS A 510 52.68 129.51 -1.04
C LYS A 510 52.08 130.85 -1.45
N ASN A 511 50.76 130.94 -1.58
CA ASN A 511 50.04 132.17 -1.91
C ASN A 511 50.27 133.26 -0.85
N GLY A 512 50.21 132.90 0.43
CA GLY A 512 50.48 133.79 1.54
C GLY A 512 51.92 134.31 1.53
N MET A 513 52.90 133.42 1.35
CA MET A 513 54.31 133.81 1.23
C MET A 513 54.56 134.69 0.01
N ASP A 514 53.93 134.40 -1.14
CA ASP A 514 54.04 135.21 -2.36
C ASP A 514 53.37 136.58 -2.21
N ALA A 515 52.27 136.69 -1.45
CA ALA A 515 51.63 137.96 -1.12
C ALA A 515 52.51 138.81 -0.17
N LEU A 516 53.12 138.19 0.84
CA LEU A 516 54.13 138.79 1.71
C LEU A 516 55.33 139.33 0.91
N ASN A 517 55.87 138.54 -0.01
CA ASN A 517 56.98 138.93 -0.89
C ASN A 517 56.61 140.10 -1.81
N ARG A 518 55.33 140.26 -2.15
CA ARG A 518 54.80 141.38 -2.94
C ARG A 518 54.41 142.61 -2.10
N GLY A 519 54.58 142.55 -0.77
CA GLY A 519 54.28 143.64 0.15
C GLY A 519 52.80 143.77 0.55
N SER A 520 51.95 142.80 0.19
CA SER A 520 50.53 142.78 0.58
C SER A 520 50.33 141.97 1.85
N CYS A 521 50.51 142.63 3.00
CA CYS A 521 50.21 142.02 4.30
C CYS A 521 48.76 141.52 4.43
N PRO A 522 47.71 142.24 3.97
CA PRO A 522 46.34 141.77 4.10
C PRO A 522 46.07 140.43 3.40
N ASP A 523 46.53 140.28 2.16
CA ASP A 523 46.30 139.05 1.36
C ASP A 523 47.08 137.85 1.92
N SER A 524 48.26 138.11 2.48
CA SER A 524 49.02 137.08 3.18
C SER A 524 48.32 136.62 4.46
N LEU A 525 47.76 137.56 5.22
CA LEU A 525 47.06 137.25 6.47
C LEU A 525 45.80 136.43 6.19
N ASP A 526 45.02 136.82 5.18
CA ASP A 526 43.84 136.08 4.71
C ASP A 526 44.19 134.63 4.32
N SER A 527 45.31 134.43 3.61
CA SER A 527 45.77 133.08 3.24
C SER A 527 46.13 132.20 4.46
N PHE A 528 46.76 132.77 5.50
CA PHE A 528 47.08 132.04 6.74
C PHE A 528 45.87 131.87 7.67
N GLU A 529 44.93 132.82 7.70
CA GLU A 529 43.64 132.68 8.39
C GLU A 529 42.82 131.54 7.78
N GLN A 530 42.80 131.42 6.46
CA GLN A 530 42.16 130.29 5.76
C GLN A 530 42.83 128.94 6.10
N ILE A 531 44.17 128.89 6.25
CA ILE A 531 44.87 127.69 6.73
C ILE A 531 44.41 127.31 8.14
N ILE A 532 44.37 128.29 9.05
CA ILE A 532 43.93 128.07 10.43
C ILE A 532 42.47 127.56 10.45
N HIS A 533 41.60 128.17 9.65
CA HIS A 533 40.20 127.76 9.53
C HIS A 533 40.08 126.31 9.03
N GLN A 534 40.76 125.96 7.94
CA GLN A 534 40.73 124.60 7.38
C GLN A 534 41.32 123.56 8.35
N LEU A 535 42.36 123.90 9.10
CA LEU A 535 42.92 123.04 10.15
C LEU A 535 41.98 122.86 11.34
N GLN A 536 41.18 123.88 11.68
CA GLN A 536 40.17 123.82 12.73
C GLN A 536 38.96 122.99 12.30
N GLU A 537 38.48 123.16 11.07
CA GLU A 537 37.39 122.36 10.49
C GLU A 537 37.77 120.89 10.38
N TYR A 538 39.01 120.56 9.98
CA TYR A 538 39.46 119.17 9.88
C TYR A 538 39.66 118.47 11.23
N LYS A 539 39.92 119.23 12.30
CA LYS A 539 40.02 118.72 13.68
C LYS A 539 38.66 118.44 14.34
N SER A 540 37.61 119.04 13.79
CA SER A 540 36.21 118.91 14.25
C SER A 540 35.61 117.63 13.67
#